data_AF-A0A2E8TPU3-F1
#
_entry.id   AF-A0A2E8TPU3-F1
#
_cell.length_a   1.000
_cell.length_b   1.000
_cell.length_c   1.000
_cell.angle_alpha   90.00
_cell.angle_beta   90.00
_cell.angle_gamma   90.00
#
_symmetry.space_group_name_H-M   'P 1'
#
loop_
_entity.id
_entity.type
_entity.pdbx_description
1 polymer ?
#
loop_
_entity_poly.entity_id
_entity_poly.type
_entity_poly.pdbx_seq_one_letter_code
_entity_poly.pdbx_strand_id
1 'polypeptide(L)'
;MFSDDIGGLSTALSDSSPSLIIEVKYFEVESDTITIEFTELAGGRIGEEEPGDDLVWIPGDVHDIWSRYLRVMVELASAGYPGCVGCAGPAAEAPWDEALSRSRLT
;
A
#
# COMPACT_ATOMS: atom_id res chain seq x y z
N MET A 1 -3.53 -16.23 7.24
CA MET A 1 -2.20 -15.62 7.03
C MET A 1 -2.35 -14.16 6.68
N PHE A 2 -2.66 -13.78 5.43
CA PHE A 2 -2.85 -12.36 5.07
C PHE A 2 -3.93 -11.62 5.88
N SER A 3 -5.06 -12.28 6.18
CA SER A 3 -6.14 -11.70 7.00
C SER A 3 -5.75 -11.46 8.45
N ASP A 4 -4.87 -12.27 9.03
CA ASP A 4 -4.41 -12.12 10.41
C ASP A 4 -3.41 -10.95 10.49
N ASP A 5 -2.57 -10.82 9.46
CA ASP A 5 -1.59 -9.74 9.34
C ASP A 5 -2.27 -8.36 9.21
N ILE A 6 -3.41 -8.27 8.51
CA ILE A 6 -4.17 -7.02 8.37
C ILE A 6 -4.77 -6.59 9.70
N GLY A 7 -5.28 -7.54 10.49
CA GLY A 7 -5.79 -7.25 11.84
C GLY A 7 -4.68 -6.70 12.74
N GLY A 8 -3.53 -7.36 12.76
CA GLY A 8 -2.37 -6.92 13.53
C GLY A 8 -1.81 -5.57 13.05
N LEU A 9 -1.75 -5.35 11.74
CA LEU A 9 -1.32 -4.09 11.16
C LEU A 9 -2.29 -2.95 11.50
N SER A 10 -3.59 -3.17 11.35
CA SER A 10 -4.62 -2.16 11.66
C SER A 10 -4.55 -1.71 13.12
N THR A 11 -4.39 -2.65 14.05
CA THR A 11 -4.18 -2.33 15.47
C THR A 11 -2.87 -1.56 15.68
N ALA A 12 -1.74 -2.04 15.13
CA ALA A 12 -0.45 -1.38 15.31
C ALA A 12 -0.41 0.05 14.72
N LEU A 13 -1.02 0.26 13.55
CA LEU A 13 -1.13 1.57 12.91
C LEU A 13 -2.03 2.51 13.73
N SER A 14 -3.19 2.02 14.19
CA SER A 14 -4.12 2.81 15.01
C SER A 14 -3.51 3.23 16.34
N ASP A 15 -2.78 2.33 17.00
CA ASP A 15 -2.10 2.61 18.27
C ASP A 15 -0.93 3.59 18.11
N SER A 16 -0.21 3.53 16.98
CA SER A 16 1.00 4.33 16.76
C SER A 16 0.73 5.68 16.11
N SER A 17 -0.31 5.79 15.28
CA SER A 17 -0.67 7.02 14.57
C SER A 17 -2.19 7.11 14.39
N PRO A 18 -2.92 7.68 15.36
CA PRO A 18 -4.38 7.85 15.29
C PRO A 18 -4.84 8.71 14.11
N SER A 19 -3.92 9.43 13.46
CA SER A 19 -4.17 10.29 12.30
C SER A 19 -4.19 9.54 10.97
N LEU A 20 -3.67 8.31 10.91
CA LEU A 20 -3.71 7.46 9.73
C LEU A 20 -5.03 6.68 9.70
N ILE A 21 -6.07 7.30 9.12
CA ILE A 21 -7.35 6.63 8.82
C ILE A 21 -7.30 6.15 7.38
N ILE A 22 -7.10 4.85 7.18
CA ILE A 22 -7.19 4.20 5.87
C ILE A 22 -8.51 3.43 5.83
N GLU A 23 -9.52 3.96 5.15
CA GLU A 23 -10.78 3.26 4.91
C GLU A 23 -10.65 2.37 3.67
N VAL A 24 -10.39 1.08 3.91
CA VAL A 24 -10.38 0.05 2.87
C VAL A 24 -11.81 -0.38 2.58
N LYS A 25 -12.26 -0.16 1.34
CA LYS A 25 -13.59 -0.55 0.87
C LYS A 25 -13.62 -2.01 0.44
N TYR A 26 -12.56 -2.47 -0.21
CA TYR A 26 -12.43 -3.81 -0.73
C TYR A 26 -10.99 -4.30 -0.56
N PHE A 27 -10.84 -5.54 -0.12
CA PHE A 27 -9.56 -6.22 0.00
C PHE A 27 -9.74 -7.68 -0.40
N GLU A 28 -9.14 -8.06 -1.52
CA GLU A 28 -9.19 -9.42 -2.05
C GLU A 28 -7.79 -9.99 -2.16
N VAL A 29 -7.67 -11.25 -1.75
CA VAL A 29 -6.43 -12.03 -1.84
C VAL A 29 -6.72 -13.30 -2.59
N GLU A 30 -6.06 -13.44 -3.73
CA GLU A 30 -5.96 -14.68 -4.47
C GLU A 30 -4.57 -15.31 -4.28
N SER A 31 -4.30 -16.41 -4.96
CA SER A 31 -3.05 -17.17 -4.75
C SER A 31 -1.80 -16.40 -5.19
N ASP A 32 -1.94 -15.48 -6.15
CA ASP A 32 -0.86 -14.74 -6.81
C ASP A 32 -1.16 -13.24 -6.95
N THR A 33 -2.27 -12.78 -6.35
CA THR A 33 -2.75 -11.40 -6.49
C THR A 33 -3.30 -10.86 -5.17
N ILE A 34 -2.99 -9.61 -4.84
CA ILE A 34 -3.71 -8.81 -3.83
C ILE A 34 -4.30 -7.58 -4.51
N THR A 35 -5.60 -7.35 -4.34
CA THR A 35 -6.30 -6.16 -4.84
C THR A 35 -6.89 -5.39 -3.68
N ILE A 36 -6.60 -4.08 -3.64
CA ILE A 36 -7.07 -3.16 -2.61
C ILE A 36 -7.85 -2.04 -3.30
N GLU A 37 -9.08 -1.78 -2.86
CA GLU A 37 -9.82 -0.58 -3.23
C GLU A 37 -10.10 0.27 -2.00
N PHE A 38 -9.89 1.57 -2.15
CA PHE A 38 -10.28 2.56 -1.14
C PHE A 38 -11.60 3.21 -1.53
N THR A 39 -12.30 3.80 -0.56
CA THR A 39 -13.61 4.42 -0.80
C THR A 39 -13.51 5.66 -1.70
N GLU A 40 -12.50 6.51 -1.45
CA GLU A 40 -12.35 7.83 -2.09
C GLU A 40 -11.00 8.00 -2.80
N LEU A 41 -10.19 6.94 -2.90
CA LEU A 41 -8.87 6.95 -3.52
C LEU A 41 -8.72 5.80 -4.52
N ALA A 42 -7.86 5.99 -5.51
CA ALA A 42 -7.44 4.92 -6.41
C ALA A 42 -6.79 3.80 -5.59
N GLY A 43 -7.22 2.57 -5.87
CA GLY A 43 -6.71 1.36 -5.24
C GLY A 43 -5.33 0.95 -5.76
N GLY A 44 -4.98 -0.31 -5.52
CA GLY A 44 -3.78 -0.90 -6.07
C GLY A 44 -3.86 -2.42 -6.19
N ARG A 45 -3.03 -2.96 -7.08
CA ARG A 45 -2.85 -4.40 -7.28
C ARG A 45 -1.39 -4.79 -7.09
N ILE A 46 -1.16 -5.87 -6.35
CA ILE A 46 0.11 -6.57 -6.25
C ILE A 46 -0.04 -7.91 -6.97
N GLY A 47 0.88 -8.24 -7.86
CA GLY A 47 0.87 -9.50 -8.61
C GLY A 47 1.44 -9.35 -10.02
N GLU A 48 1.65 -10.46 -10.72
CA GLU A 48 2.29 -10.44 -12.04
C GLU A 48 1.40 -9.89 -13.16
N GLU A 49 0.07 -9.91 -13.00
CA GLU A 49 -0.87 -9.41 -13.99
C GLU A 49 -1.05 -7.90 -13.87
N GLU A 50 -0.78 -7.18 -14.97
CA GLU A 50 -0.95 -5.74 -15.08
C GLU A 50 -2.44 -5.35 -15.03
N PRO A 51 -2.87 -4.50 -14.08
CA PRO A 51 -4.23 -3.97 -14.03
C PRO A 51 -4.41 -2.79 -15.00
N GLY A 52 -5.60 -2.18 -15.00
CA GLY A 52 -5.83 -0.90 -15.67
C GLY A 52 -4.90 0.22 -15.15
N ASP A 53 -4.71 1.27 -15.95
CA ASP A 53 -3.82 2.41 -15.67
C ASP A 53 -4.32 3.32 -14.53
N ASP A 54 -5.53 3.05 -14.04
CA ASP A 54 -6.19 3.72 -12.93
C ASP A 54 -5.82 3.14 -11.56
N LEU A 55 -5.10 2.01 -11.52
CA LEU A 55 -4.64 1.36 -10.29
C LEU A 55 -3.12 1.43 -10.16
N VAL A 56 -2.66 1.62 -8.93
CA VAL A 56 -1.23 1.44 -8.61
C VAL A 56 -0.86 -0.02 -8.78
N TRP A 57 0.15 -0.31 -9.60
CA TRP A 57 0.60 -1.68 -9.82
C TRP A 57 1.99 -1.94 -9.23
N ILE A 58 2.11 -3.03 -8.46
CA ILE A 58 3.39 -3.54 -7.98
C ILE A 58 3.58 -4.97 -8.52
N PRO A 59 4.38 -5.16 -9.57
CA PRO A 59 4.59 -6.48 -10.16
C PRO A 59 5.50 -7.36 -9.29
N GLY A 60 5.18 -8.66 -9.25
CA GLY A 60 6.06 -9.69 -8.68
C GLY A 60 5.35 -10.62 -7.70
N ASP A 61 6.15 -11.37 -6.94
CA ASP A 61 5.66 -12.33 -5.96
C ASP A 61 4.90 -11.63 -4.83
N VAL A 62 3.63 -12.01 -4.66
CA VAL A 62 2.74 -11.40 -3.69
C VAL A 62 3.22 -11.59 -2.26
N HIS A 63 3.80 -12.74 -1.91
CA HIS A 63 4.24 -12.98 -0.53
C HIS A 63 5.43 -12.10 -0.17
N ASP A 64 6.41 -11.99 -1.06
CA ASP A 64 7.59 -11.16 -0.86
C ASP A 64 7.22 -9.67 -0.78
N ILE A 65 6.37 -9.20 -1.70
CA ILE A 65 5.95 -7.78 -1.72
C ILE A 65 5.10 -7.46 -0.50
N TRP A 66 4.13 -8.32 -0.16
CA TRP A 66 3.25 -8.10 0.98
C TRP A 66 4.01 -8.08 2.30
N SER A 67 4.93 -9.03 2.51
CA SER A 67 5.76 -9.06 3.72
C SER A 67 6.61 -7.79 3.88
N ARG A 68 7.18 -7.29 2.76
CA ARG A 68 7.93 -6.03 2.74
C ARG A 68 7.03 -4.83 3.01
N TYR A 69 5.83 -4.80 2.41
CA TYR A 69 4.85 -3.74 2.61
C TYR A 69 4.48 -3.60 4.09
N LEU A 70 4.10 -4.72 4.74
CA LEU A 70 3.78 -4.76 6.16
C LEU A 70 4.95 -4.25 7.02
N ARG A 71 6.16 -4.72 6.73
CA ARG A 71 7.36 -4.29 7.45
C ARG A 71 7.58 -2.79 7.35
N VAL A 72 7.49 -2.22 6.15
CA VAL A 72 7.67 -0.77 5.93
C VAL A 72 6.58 0.02 6.67
N MET A 73 5.32 -0.44 6.61
CA MET A 73 4.22 0.22 7.32
C MET A 73 4.45 0.23 8.84
N VAL A 74 4.88 -0.89 9.43
CA VAL A 74 5.21 -0.97 10.85
C VAL A 74 6.41 -0.09 11.21
N GLU A 75 7.46 -0.06 10.37
CA GLU A 75 8.64 0.78 10.59
C GLU A 75 8.29 2.27 10.57
N LEU A 76 7.48 2.71 9.60
CA LEU A 76 7.01 4.10 9.52
C LEU A 76 6.15 4.47 10.72
N ALA A 77 5.22 3.61 11.10
CA ALA A 77 4.36 3.83 12.26
C ALA A 77 5.16 3.88 13.57
N SER A 78 6.12 2.96 13.75
CA SER A 78 6.99 2.91 14.94
C SER A 78 7.94 4.09 15.03
N ALA A 79 8.33 4.67 13.88
CA ALA A 79 9.09 5.92 13.84
C ALA A 79 8.25 7.16 14.20
N GLY A 80 6.95 6.98 14.48
CA GLY A 80 6.00 8.06 14.72
C GLY A 80 5.74 8.90 13.46
N TYR A 81 5.98 8.33 12.27
CA TYR A 81 5.76 9.03 11.00
C TYR A 81 4.24 9.25 10.83
N PRO A 82 3.75 10.49 10.94
CA PRO A 82 2.32 10.73 11.10
C PRO A 82 1.57 10.73 9.76
N GLY A 83 2.25 10.40 8.65
CA GLY A 83 1.70 10.54 7.31
C GLY A 83 1.50 12.00 6.88
N CYS A 84 2.22 12.96 7.47
CA CYS A 84 2.05 14.38 7.14
C CYS A 84 2.45 14.69 5.70
N VAL A 85 1.57 15.44 5.02
CA VAL A 85 1.88 16.10 3.76
C VAL A 85 3.13 16.96 3.95
N GLY A 86 4.16 16.70 3.14
CA GLY A 86 5.43 17.43 3.13
C GLY A 86 6.58 16.90 3.99
N CYS A 87 6.37 15.79 4.69
CA CYS A 87 7.41 15.21 5.54
C CYS A 87 8.31 14.17 4.83
N ALA A 88 7.84 13.59 3.72
CA ALA A 88 8.60 12.61 2.91
C ALA A 88 9.30 13.27 1.71
N GLY A 89 9.34 14.60 1.68
CA GLY A 89 9.98 15.38 0.62
C GLY A 89 9.17 15.44 -0.69
N PRO A 90 9.71 16.10 -1.73
CA PRO A 90 8.97 16.42 -2.96
C PRO A 90 8.41 15.19 -3.70
N ALA A 91 9.06 14.04 -3.54
CA ALA A 91 8.64 12.78 -4.17
C ALA A 91 7.35 12.20 -3.57
N ALA A 92 6.97 12.59 -2.36
CA ALA A 92 5.74 12.16 -1.69
C ALA A 92 4.62 13.22 -1.75
N GLU A 93 4.91 14.42 -2.26
CA GLU A 93 3.92 15.48 -2.45
C GLU A 93 3.30 15.46 -3.84
N ALA A 94 4.04 14.96 -4.84
CA ALA A 94 3.53 14.82 -6.19
C ALA A 94 2.52 13.67 -6.27
N PRO A 95 1.43 13.81 -7.06
CA PRO A 95 0.56 12.69 -7.37
C PRO A 95 1.35 11.52 -7.94
N TRP A 96 0.92 10.30 -7.62
CA TRP A 96 1.50 9.11 -8.19
C TRP A 96 1.31 9.09 -9.72
N ASP A 97 2.39 8.88 -10.46
CA ASP A 97 2.41 8.75 -11.92
C ASP A 97 2.62 7.28 -12.29
N GLU A 98 1.50 6.57 -12.49
CA GLU A 98 1.50 5.14 -12.77
C GLU A 98 2.23 4.83 -14.09
N ALA A 99 2.00 5.61 -15.14
CA ALA A 99 2.65 5.42 -16.43
C ALA A 99 4.18 5.56 -16.32
N LEU A 100 4.65 6.57 -15.58
CA LEU A 100 6.08 6.74 -15.32
C LEU A 100 6.64 5.61 -14.45
N SER A 101 5.88 5.14 -13.45
CA SER A 101 6.27 3.98 -12.64
C SER A 101 6.48 2.74 -13.52
N ARG A 102 5.51 2.41 -14.37
CA ARG A 102 5.56 1.26 -15.29
C ARG A 102 6.70 1.36 -16.29
N SER A 103 7.00 2.56 -16.80
CA SER A 103 8.12 2.78 -17.72
C SER A 103 9.50 2.47 -17.12
N ARG A 104 9.61 2.36 -15.79
CA ARG A 104 10.87 2.03 -15.08
C ARG A 104 11.04 0.55 -14.81
N LEU A 105 10.04 -0.28 -15.15
CA LEU A 105 10.08 -1.73 -15.02
C LEU A 105 10.81 -2.41 -16.20
N THR A 106 10.95 -1.69 -17.32
CA THR A 106 11.65 -2.12 -18.55
C THR A 106 13.13 -1.78 -18.52
#